data_AF-A0A395IIT3-F1
#
_entry.id   AF-A0A395IIT3-F1
#
_cell.length_a   1.000
_cell.length_b   1.000
_cell.length_c   1.000
_cell.angle_alpha   90.00
_cell.angle_beta   90.00
_cell.angle_gamma   90.00
#
_symmetry.space_group_name_H-M   'P 1'
#
loop_
_entity.id
_entity.type
_entity.pdbx_description
1 polymer ?
#
loop_
_entity_poly.entity_id
_entity_poly.type
_entity_poly.pdbx_seq_one_letter_code
_entity_poly.pdbx_strand_id
1 'polypeptide(L)'
;MWYISFKEEVRSFTLFGSSGYSKLSEKKKRIELHNPGCQEYCSPLTCRTASRCNNCGVATAKHQGAIGAACTAPPRCAGCHGPFPAGHKHCAAAPKRVDGKITRLTASQLGEIRRQQTATRRACELAAKRRQEQRPKDGVQVVIPTPGARVAAYEAAAPNNRGESSARRPLLAP
;
A
#
# COMPACT_ATOMS: atom_id res chain seq x y z
N MET A 1 -43.73 -2.61 -15.86
CA MET A 1 -43.21 -3.80 -15.13
C MET A 1 -43.70 -3.69 -13.70
N TRP A 2 -44.55 -4.62 -13.25
CA TRP A 2 -45.12 -4.60 -11.90
C TRP A 2 -44.42 -5.64 -11.02
N TYR A 3 -44.14 -5.31 -9.76
CA TYR A 3 -43.57 -6.23 -8.79
C TYR A 3 -44.57 -6.47 -7.68
N ILE A 4 -44.89 -7.74 -7.43
CA ILE A 4 -45.79 -8.18 -6.37
C ILE A 4 -44.97 -9.04 -5.43
N SER A 5 -44.94 -8.67 -4.16
CA SER A 5 -44.16 -9.35 -3.14
C SER A 5 -45.10 -10.07 -2.19
N PHE A 6 -44.78 -11.32 -1.86
CA PHE A 6 -45.50 -12.16 -0.92
C PHE A 6 -44.61 -12.41 0.30
N LYS A 7 -45.21 -12.66 1.46
CA LYS A 7 -44.47 -13.03 2.68
C LYS A 7 -43.87 -14.43 2.59
N GLU A 8 -44.52 -15.30 1.83
CA GLU A 8 -44.14 -16.69 1.60
C GLU A 8 -43.90 -16.93 0.11
N GLU A 9 -43.17 -17.98 -0.22
CA GLU A 9 -42.95 -18.36 -1.61
C GLU A 9 -44.25 -18.84 -2.23
N VAL A 10 -44.63 -18.21 -3.36
CA VAL A 10 -45.83 -18.56 -4.11
C VAL A 10 -45.45 -19.14 -5.47
N ARG A 11 -46.22 -20.12 -5.92
CA ARG A 11 -46.08 -20.69 -7.27
C ARG A 11 -46.37 -19.61 -8.33
N SER A 12 -45.89 -19.83 -9.56
CA SER A 12 -46.17 -18.94 -10.69
C SER A 12 -47.68 -18.77 -10.91
N PHE A 13 -48.14 -17.54 -11.08
CA PHE A 13 -49.55 -17.16 -11.21
C PHE A 13 -49.73 -16.08 -12.29
N THR A 14 -50.95 -15.90 -12.78
CA THR A 14 -51.30 -14.79 -13.69
C THR A 14 -52.02 -13.70 -12.93
N LEU A 15 -51.80 -12.45 -13.29
CA LEU A 15 -52.54 -11.31 -12.74
C LEU A 15 -53.84 -11.13 -13.51
N PHE A 16 -54.95 -11.18 -12.78
CA PHE A 16 -56.31 -10.96 -13.30
C PHE A 16 -56.63 -11.79 -14.56
N GLY A 17 -56.04 -12.99 -14.68
CA GLY A 17 -56.26 -13.90 -15.82
C GLY A 17 -55.79 -13.39 -17.18
N SER A 18 -55.15 -12.23 -17.26
CA SER A 18 -54.83 -11.53 -18.52
C SER A 18 -53.34 -11.26 -18.70
N SER A 19 -52.53 -11.32 -17.63
CA SER A 19 -51.08 -11.27 -17.76
C SER A 19 -50.47 -12.62 -18.12
N GLY A 20 -49.24 -12.61 -18.67
CA GLY A 20 -48.41 -13.81 -18.68
C GLY A 20 -48.09 -14.33 -17.26
N TYR A 21 -47.59 -15.56 -17.17
CA TYR A 21 -47.19 -16.16 -15.89
C TYR A 21 -46.12 -15.33 -15.17
N SER A 22 -46.28 -15.20 -13.85
CA SER A 22 -45.31 -14.55 -12.98
C SER A 22 -44.00 -15.31 -12.96
N LYS A 23 -42.90 -14.57 -12.82
CA LYS A 23 -41.54 -15.11 -12.68
C LYS A 23 -40.97 -14.61 -11.37
N LEU A 24 -40.22 -15.47 -10.68
CA LEU A 24 -39.47 -15.07 -9.50
C LEU A 24 -38.47 -13.98 -9.89
N SER A 25 -38.65 -12.78 -9.35
CA SER A 25 -37.70 -11.69 -9.52
C SER A 25 -36.65 -11.75 -8.41
N GLU A 26 -35.60 -12.51 -8.61
CA GLU A 26 -34.45 -12.48 -7.71
C GLU A 26 -33.73 -11.13 -7.82
N LYS A 27 -33.69 -10.38 -6.72
CA LYS A 27 -32.94 -9.12 -6.67
C LYS A 27 -31.44 -9.44 -6.68
N LYS A 28 -30.83 -9.39 -7.86
CA LYS A 28 -29.39 -9.61 -8.02
C LYS A 28 -28.64 -8.57 -7.19
N LYS A 29 -27.84 -9.05 -6.22
CA LYS A 29 -26.92 -8.19 -5.47
C LYS A 29 -25.83 -7.71 -6.44
N ARG A 30 -25.99 -6.48 -6.93
CA ARG A 30 -24.99 -5.79 -7.74
C ARG A 30 -23.84 -5.38 -6.83
N ILE A 31 -22.69 -6.03 -6.99
CA ILE A 31 -21.45 -5.67 -6.29
C ILE A 31 -20.50 -5.08 -7.32
N GLU A 32 -20.13 -3.83 -7.11
CA GLU A 32 -19.26 -3.08 -8.01
C GLU A 32 -18.17 -2.39 -7.18
N LEU A 33 -17.05 -2.09 -7.81
CA LEU A 33 -16.02 -1.28 -7.18
C LEU A 33 -16.50 0.18 -7.17
N HIS A 34 -16.44 0.83 -6.02
CA HIS A 34 -16.87 2.22 -5.89
C HIS A 34 -15.76 3.17 -6.32
N ASN A 35 -15.90 3.75 -7.52
CA ASN A 35 -15.00 4.77 -8.03
C ASN A 35 -15.78 5.86 -8.83
N PRO A 36 -15.96 7.08 -8.30
CA PRO A 36 -15.52 7.56 -6.98
C PRO A 36 -16.36 6.97 -5.83
N GLY A 37 -15.79 6.87 -4.63
CA GLY A 37 -16.51 6.38 -3.45
C GLY A 37 -15.60 5.69 -2.45
N CYS A 38 -16.08 4.63 -1.80
CA CYS A 38 -15.35 3.93 -0.74
C CYS A 38 -14.15 3.10 -1.22
N GLN A 39 -13.97 2.94 -2.54
CA GLN A 39 -12.88 2.18 -3.18
C GLN A 39 -12.83 0.69 -2.81
N GLU A 40 -13.95 0.14 -2.31
CA GLU A 40 -14.14 -1.28 -2.04
C GLU A 40 -15.24 -1.87 -2.93
N TYR A 41 -15.28 -3.20 -3.02
CA TYR A 41 -16.35 -3.93 -3.68
C TYR A 41 -17.55 -4.09 -2.75
N CYS A 42 -18.57 -3.26 -2.95
CA CYS A 42 -19.81 -3.30 -2.17
C CYS A 42 -21.01 -2.93 -3.04
N SER A 43 -22.21 -3.00 -2.45
CA SER A 43 -23.45 -2.65 -3.15
C SER A 43 -23.56 -1.13 -3.26
N PRO A 44 -23.68 -0.56 -4.48
CA PRO A 44 -23.86 0.88 -4.70
C PRO A 44 -25.02 1.48 -3.91
N LEU A 45 -26.11 0.73 -3.79
CA LEU A 45 -27.35 1.20 -3.16
C LEU A 45 -27.30 1.20 -1.62
N THR A 46 -26.33 0.50 -1.02
CA THR A 46 -26.29 0.30 0.46
C THR A 46 -24.96 0.69 1.08
N CYS A 47 -24.02 1.21 0.29
CA CYS A 47 -22.74 1.69 0.80
C CYS A 47 -22.95 2.99 1.57
N ARG A 48 -22.50 3.02 2.83
CA ARG A 48 -22.46 4.23 3.67
C ARG A 48 -21.03 4.59 4.09
N THR A 49 -20.05 3.91 3.51
CA THR A 49 -18.64 4.08 3.86
C THR A 49 -18.11 5.38 3.27
N ALA A 50 -17.31 6.11 4.06
CA ALA A 50 -16.69 7.35 3.62
C ALA A 50 -15.87 7.15 2.33
N SER A 51 -15.84 8.17 1.47
CA SER A 51 -15.07 8.12 0.24
C SER A 51 -13.56 8.10 0.52
N ARG A 52 -12.81 7.40 -0.34
CA ARG A 52 -11.38 7.20 -0.22
C ARG A 52 -10.70 7.51 -1.55
N CYS A 53 -9.43 7.91 -1.47
CA CYS A 53 -8.57 8.08 -2.64
C CYS A 53 -8.38 6.71 -3.32
N ASN A 54 -8.57 6.65 -4.64
CA ASN A 54 -8.39 5.42 -5.42
C ASN A 54 -6.94 4.92 -5.39
N ASN A 55 -5.97 5.82 -5.25
CA ASN A 55 -4.55 5.48 -5.27
C ASN A 55 -4.08 4.97 -3.89
N CYS A 56 -4.17 5.79 -2.83
CA CYS A 56 -3.58 5.49 -1.53
C CYS A 56 -4.58 4.93 -0.48
N GLY A 57 -5.88 4.93 -0.80
CA GLY A 57 -6.94 4.43 0.09
C GLY A 57 -7.15 5.26 1.37
N VAL A 58 -6.55 6.44 1.47
CA VAL A 58 -6.82 7.40 2.57
C VAL A 58 -8.20 8.02 2.35
N ALA A 59 -8.95 8.25 3.42
CA ALA A 59 -10.25 8.91 3.34
C ALA A 59 -10.09 10.29 2.71
N THR A 60 -10.96 10.63 1.76
CA THR A 60 -10.92 11.93 1.03
C THR A 60 -10.93 13.11 2.00
N ALA A 61 -11.71 13.02 3.08
CA ALA A 61 -11.78 14.03 4.15
C ALA A 61 -10.46 14.24 4.91
N LYS A 62 -9.52 13.29 4.87
CA LYS A 62 -8.21 13.34 5.53
C LYS A 62 -7.05 13.30 4.53
N HIS A 63 -7.33 13.48 3.24
CA HIS A 63 -6.32 13.41 2.20
C HIS A 63 -5.62 14.76 2.05
N GLN A 64 -4.31 14.79 2.22
CA GLN A 64 -3.50 15.97 1.88
C GLN A 64 -3.10 15.92 0.40
N GLY A 65 -3.28 17.04 -0.32
CA GLY A 65 -2.88 17.17 -1.72
C GLY A 65 -3.85 16.53 -2.71
N ALA A 66 -3.39 16.36 -3.95
CA ALA A 66 -4.23 15.90 -5.07
C ALA A 66 -4.74 14.46 -4.87
N ILE A 67 -6.02 14.25 -5.14
CA ILE A 67 -6.69 12.93 -5.07
C ILE A 67 -6.73 12.32 -6.47
N GLY A 68 -6.85 11.00 -6.59
CA GLY A 68 -7.06 10.37 -7.90
C GLY A 68 -5.76 9.90 -8.52
N ALA A 69 -5.71 9.99 -9.86
CA ALA A 69 -4.51 9.74 -10.65
C ALA A 69 -3.35 10.72 -10.34
N ALA A 70 -3.67 11.91 -9.84
CA ALA A 70 -2.68 12.93 -9.45
C ALA A 70 -2.14 12.74 -8.02
N CYS A 71 -2.60 11.71 -7.30
CA CYS A 71 -2.13 11.43 -5.94
C CYS A 71 -0.70 10.91 -5.95
N THR A 72 0.21 11.61 -5.28
CA THR A 72 1.64 11.27 -5.18
C THR A 72 1.96 10.30 -4.04
N ALA A 73 0.98 10.00 -3.18
CA ALA A 73 1.18 9.05 -2.08
C ALA A 73 1.41 7.62 -2.62
N PRO A 74 2.15 6.76 -1.88
CA PRO A 74 2.35 5.39 -2.28
C PRO A 74 1.01 4.64 -2.50
N PRO A 75 0.89 3.86 -3.59
CA PRO A 75 -0.34 3.15 -3.90
C PRO A 75 -0.67 2.12 -2.83
N ARG A 76 -1.92 2.11 -2.39
CA ARG A 76 -2.45 1.15 -1.42
C ARG A 76 -3.93 0.92 -1.66
N CYS A 77 -4.27 -0.30 -2.07
CA CYS A 77 -5.63 -0.69 -2.38
C CYS A 77 -6.49 -0.72 -1.10
N ALA A 78 -7.62 -0.01 -1.09
CA ALA A 78 -8.52 0.01 0.06
C ALA A 78 -9.13 -1.37 0.36
N GLY A 79 -9.36 -2.20 -0.66
CA GLY A 79 -9.89 -3.55 -0.52
C GLY A 79 -8.90 -4.51 0.15
N CYS A 80 -7.77 -4.77 -0.51
CA CYS A 80 -6.83 -5.83 -0.10
C CYS A 80 -5.62 -5.34 0.71
N HIS A 81 -5.37 -4.02 0.78
CA HIS A 81 -4.14 -3.41 1.34
C HIS A 81 -2.84 -3.71 0.58
N GLY A 82 -2.94 -4.25 -0.64
CA GLY A 82 -1.79 -4.48 -1.51
C GLY A 82 -1.19 -3.19 -2.10
N PRO A 83 0.02 -3.25 -2.67
CA PRO A 83 0.81 -2.10 -3.17
C PRO A 83 0.34 -1.61 -4.55
N PHE A 84 -0.96 -1.57 -4.78
CA PHE A 84 -1.58 -1.20 -6.05
C PHE A 84 -2.77 -0.28 -5.79
N PRO A 85 -3.19 0.55 -6.76
CA PRO A 85 -4.42 1.32 -6.63
C PRO A 85 -5.65 0.40 -6.54
N ALA A 86 -6.77 0.95 -6.06
CA ALA A 86 -8.04 0.25 -6.02
C ALA A 86 -8.47 -0.23 -7.41
N GLY A 87 -9.03 -1.44 -7.49
CA GLY A 87 -9.51 -2.02 -8.74
C GLY A 87 -8.46 -2.67 -9.64
N HIS A 88 -7.23 -2.85 -9.15
CA HIS A 88 -6.22 -3.58 -9.91
C HIS A 88 -6.67 -5.02 -10.27
N LYS A 89 -6.20 -5.53 -11.42
CA LYS A 89 -6.65 -6.79 -12.03
C LYS A 89 -6.55 -8.01 -11.09
N HIS A 90 -5.54 -8.03 -10.22
CA HIS A 90 -5.27 -9.14 -9.30
C HIS A 90 -5.63 -8.83 -7.85
N CYS A 91 -6.70 -8.06 -7.63
CA CYS A 91 -7.14 -7.73 -6.28
C CYS A 91 -7.67 -8.97 -5.56
N ALA A 92 -6.98 -9.37 -4.50
CA ALA A 92 -7.41 -10.49 -3.65
C ALA A 92 -8.77 -10.26 -2.97
N ALA A 93 -9.18 -8.99 -2.85
CA ALA A 93 -10.49 -8.59 -2.34
C ALA A 93 -11.60 -8.52 -3.42
N ALA A 94 -11.25 -8.77 -4.69
CA ALA A 94 -12.25 -8.78 -5.77
C ALA A 94 -13.24 -9.94 -5.59
N PRO A 95 -14.56 -9.69 -5.72
CA PRO A 95 -15.56 -10.75 -5.72
C PRO A 95 -15.26 -11.76 -6.83
N LYS A 96 -15.37 -13.05 -6.49
CA LYS A 96 -15.21 -14.13 -7.46
C LYS A 96 -16.57 -14.52 -8.01
N ARG A 97 -16.64 -14.80 -9.31
CA ARG A 97 -17.81 -15.43 -9.91
C ARG A 97 -17.63 -16.94 -9.85
N VAL A 98 -18.46 -17.61 -9.08
CA VAL A 98 -18.51 -19.07 -8.96
C VAL A 98 -19.92 -19.49 -9.36
N ASP A 99 -20.05 -20.35 -10.36
CA ASP A 99 -21.33 -20.85 -10.88
C ASP A 99 -22.35 -19.74 -11.24
N GLY A 100 -21.86 -18.67 -11.89
CA GLY A 100 -22.69 -17.52 -12.28
C GLY A 100 -23.12 -16.61 -11.11
N LYS A 101 -22.81 -16.97 -9.86
CA LYS A 101 -23.09 -16.17 -8.65
C LYS A 101 -21.85 -15.37 -8.25
N ILE A 102 -22.06 -14.11 -7.89
CA ILE A 102 -20.99 -13.25 -7.35
C ILE A 102 -20.84 -13.55 -5.86
N THR A 103 -19.77 -14.24 -5.49
CA THR A 103 -19.44 -14.56 -4.11
C THR A 103 -18.42 -13.56 -3.59
N ARG A 104 -18.81 -12.80 -2.56
CA ARG A 104 -17.89 -11.94 -1.81
C ARG A 104 -17.11 -12.78 -0.82
N LEU A 105 -15.87 -12.38 -0.58
CA LEU A 105 -15.12 -12.92 0.56
C LEU A 105 -15.85 -12.55 1.85
N THR A 106 -15.80 -13.45 2.83
CA THR A 106 -16.31 -13.17 4.16
C THR A 106 -15.46 -12.08 4.82
N ALA A 107 -16.00 -11.40 5.83
CA ALA A 107 -15.26 -10.38 6.57
C ALA A 107 -13.96 -10.94 7.18
N SER A 108 -13.98 -12.20 7.61
CA SER A 108 -12.80 -12.89 8.16
C SER A 108 -11.72 -13.12 7.09
N GLN A 109 -12.10 -13.66 5.93
CA GLN A 109 -11.18 -13.88 4.81
C GLN A 109 -10.55 -12.57 4.33
N LEU A 110 -11.37 -11.52 4.20
CA LEU A 110 -10.90 -10.20 3.80
C LEU A 110 -9.97 -9.59 4.87
N GLY A 111 -10.30 -9.78 6.15
CA GLY A 111 -9.46 -9.38 7.27
C GLY A 111 -8.09 -10.07 7.25
N GLU A 112 -8.04 -11.36 6.94
CA GLU A 112 -6.80 -12.12 6.83
C GLU A 112 -5.92 -11.61 5.68
N ILE A 113 -6.49 -11.40 4.49
CA ILE A 113 -5.79 -10.80 3.35
C ILE A 113 -5.18 -9.46 3.74
N ARG A 114 -5.96 -8.59 4.38
CA ARG A 114 -5.51 -7.26 4.82
C ARG A 114 -4.37 -7.35 5.83
N ARG A 115 -4.44 -8.30 6.78
CA ARG A 115 -3.37 -8.55 7.76
C ARG A 115 -2.09 -9.00 7.06
N GLN A 116 -2.17 -10.00 6.20
CA GLN A 116 -1.03 -10.53 5.45
C GLN A 116 -0.35 -9.45 4.61
N GLN A 117 -1.11 -8.71 3.80
CA GLN A 117 -0.57 -7.63 2.97
C GLN A 117 0.07 -6.51 3.81
N THR A 118 -0.53 -6.18 4.95
CA THR A 118 0.03 -5.18 5.88
C THR A 118 1.33 -5.69 6.51
N ALA A 119 1.40 -6.96 6.89
CA ALA A 119 2.59 -7.58 7.45
C ALA A 119 3.73 -7.66 6.41
N THR A 120 3.44 -8.12 5.20
CA THR A 120 4.40 -8.18 4.09
C THR A 120 4.97 -6.78 3.80
N ARG A 121 4.11 -5.77 3.70
CA ARG A 121 4.55 -4.39 3.48
C ARG A 121 5.49 -3.90 4.58
N ARG A 122 5.13 -4.10 5.85
CA ARG A 122 6.00 -3.73 6.99
C ARG A 122 7.34 -4.48 6.95
N ALA A 123 7.34 -5.77 6.64
CA ALA A 123 8.55 -6.56 6.51
C ALA A 123 9.46 -6.04 5.38
N CYS A 124 8.89 -5.72 4.22
CA CYS A 124 9.62 -5.13 3.10
C CYS A 124 10.17 -3.73 3.46
N GLU A 125 9.39 -2.88 4.13
CA GLU A 125 9.84 -1.56 4.59
C GLU A 125 11.03 -1.69 5.58
N LEU A 126 10.97 -2.64 6.52
CA LEU A 126 12.08 -2.90 7.45
C LEU A 126 13.31 -3.47 6.75
N ALA A 127 13.13 -4.38 5.80
CA ALA A 127 14.24 -4.93 5.00
C ALA A 127 14.91 -3.84 4.15
N ALA A 128 14.14 -2.92 3.58
CA ALA A 128 14.67 -1.77 2.84
C ALA A 128 15.51 -0.85 3.72
N LYS A 129 15.03 -0.52 4.93
CA LYS A 129 15.78 0.28 5.92
C LYS A 129 17.10 -0.39 6.31
N ARG A 130 17.08 -1.68 6.61
CA ARG A 130 18.30 -2.46 6.93
C ARG A 130 19.30 -2.45 5.78
N ARG A 131 18.85 -2.56 4.53
CA ARG A 131 19.74 -2.48 3.35
C ARG A 131 20.37 -1.10 3.16
N GLN A 132 19.67 -0.02 3.55
CA GLN A 132 20.22 1.33 3.51
C GLN A 132 21.30 1.54 4.58
N GLU A 133 21.08 1.01 5.79
CA GLU A 133 22.07 1.05 6.88
C GLU A 133 23.31 0.20 6.58
N GLN A 134 23.14 -0.92 5.87
CA GLN A 134 24.21 -1.83 5.49
C GLN A 134 24.94 -1.44 4.20
N ARG A 135 24.50 -0.40 3.47
CA ARG A 135 25.25 0.08 2.31
C ARG A 135 26.59 0.63 2.82
N PRO A 136 27.73 0.00 2.49
CA PRO A 136 29.01 0.51 2.92
C PRO A 136 29.22 1.90 2.30
N LYS A 137 29.83 2.81 3.06
CA LYS A 137 30.44 4.02 2.49
C LYS A 137 31.68 3.57 1.69
N ASP A 138 31.48 2.92 0.54
CA ASP A 138 32.59 2.50 -0.31
C ASP A 138 33.13 3.72 -1.08
N GLY A 139 33.99 4.45 -0.37
CA GLY A 139 35.12 5.18 -0.95
C GLY A 139 36.41 4.38 -0.82
N VAL A 140 36.36 3.04 -0.83
CA VAL A 140 37.58 2.22 -0.89
C VAL A 140 37.96 2.08 -2.36
N GLN A 141 38.83 2.99 -2.85
CA GLN A 141 39.60 2.74 -4.06
C GLN A 141 40.51 1.55 -3.80
N VAL A 142 40.17 0.40 -4.38
CA VAL A 142 41.11 -0.70 -4.52
C VAL A 142 42.13 -0.27 -5.58
N VAL A 143 43.26 0.28 -5.14
CA VAL A 143 44.42 0.49 -6.00
C VAL A 143 45.02 -0.89 -6.25
N ILE A 144 44.79 -1.43 -7.44
CA ILE A 144 45.46 -2.64 -7.93
C ILE A 144 46.93 -2.26 -8.16
N PRO A 145 47.91 -2.82 -7.44
CA PRO A 145 49.31 -2.53 -7.71
C PRO A 145 49.69 -3.17 -9.05
N THR A 146 50.14 -2.35 -10.00
CA THR A 146 50.68 -2.79 -11.28
C THR A 146 51.88 -3.71 -11.03
N PRO A 147 51.96 -4.90 -11.67
CA PRO A 147 53.13 -5.76 -11.52
C PRO A 147 54.36 -5.07 -12.16
N GLY A 148 55.35 -4.71 -11.34
CA GLY A 148 56.63 -4.16 -11.82
C GLY A 148 57.22 -3.02 -11.00
N ALA A 149 56.50 -2.44 -10.04
CA ALA A 149 57.06 -1.38 -9.19
C ALA A 149 57.95 -1.95 -8.08
N ARG A 150 59.26 -1.72 -8.18
CA ARG A 150 60.23 -2.04 -7.12
C ARG A 150 59.97 -1.15 -5.90
N VAL A 151 59.76 -1.76 -4.74
CA VAL A 151 59.66 -1.06 -3.46
C VAL A 151 61.07 -0.64 -3.04
N ALA A 152 61.37 0.66 -3.09
CA ALA A 152 62.51 1.22 -2.36
C ALA A 152 62.06 1.45 -0.92
N ALA A 153 62.61 0.66 0.01
CA ALA A 153 62.50 0.93 1.43
C ALA A 153 63.17 2.28 1.72
N TYR A 154 62.43 3.22 2.31
CA TYR A 154 63.05 4.35 3.00
C TYR A 154 62.75 4.25 4.49
N GLU A 155 63.83 4.42 5.25
CA GLU A 155 63.96 4.24 6.69
C GLU A 155 63.06 5.16 7.51
N ALA A 156 62.78 4.67 8.71
CA ALA A 156 62.08 5.35 9.77
C ALA A 156 62.74 6.69 10.16
N ALA A 157 61.97 7.77 10.14
CA ALA A 157 62.28 8.99 10.87
C ALA A 157 61.19 9.21 11.93
N ALA A 158 61.60 9.19 13.20
CA ALA A 158 60.78 9.41 14.38
C ALA A 158 60.05 10.78 14.38
N PRO A 159 58.87 10.89 15.01
CA PRO A 159 58.23 12.20 15.20
C PRO A 159 58.94 13.00 16.30
N ASN A 160 59.58 14.10 15.92
CA ASN A 160 60.11 15.11 16.83
C ASN A 160 58.97 16.05 17.25
N ASN A 161 58.46 15.89 18.47
CA ASN A 161 57.55 16.86 19.09
C ASN A 161 58.35 18.10 19.51
N ARG A 162 58.23 19.19 18.74
CA ARG A 162 58.59 20.54 19.17
C ARG A 162 57.49 21.51 18.77
N GLY A 163 56.52 21.68 19.67
CA GLY A 163 55.61 22.82 19.68
C GLY A 163 55.89 23.65 20.92
N GLU A 164 56.76 24.66 20.80
CA GLU A 164 56.91 25.67 21.85
C GLU A 164 57.17 27.04 21.21
N SER A 165 56.20 27.94 21.37
CA SER A 165 56.31 29.42 21.29
C SER A 165 54.96 29.97 21.77
N SER A 166 54.76 30.10 23.08
CA SER A 166 55.10 31.31 23.87
C SER A 166 54.15 32.48 23.58
N ALA A 167 53.18 32.68 24.47
CA ALA A 167 52.61 33.99 24.75
C ALA A 167 52.76 34.23 26.26
N ARG A 168 53.74 35.05 26.62
CA ARG A 168 54.04 35.49 28.00
C ARG A 168 53.01 36.51 28.50
N ARG A 169 52.56 36.31 29.73
CA ARG A 169 52.04 37.33 30.66
C ARG A 169 53.15 38.30 31.11
N PRO A 170 52.77 39.47 31.62
CA PRO A 170 53.23 39.95 32.94
C PRO A 170 52.02 40.37 33.82
N LEU A 171 51.85 39.90 35.06
CA LEU A 171 52.45 40.26 36.36
C LEU A 171 51.95 41.60 36.98
N LEU A 172 51.13 41.42 38.03
CA LEU A 172 50.91 42.12 39.32
C LEU A 172 50.79 43.67 39.48
N ALA A 173 49.63 44.05 40.06
CA ALA A 173 49.38 44.86 41.28
C ALA A 173 49.92 46.32 41.34
N PRO A 174 49.55 47.18 42.31
CA PRO A 174 49.03 46.94 43.68
C PRO A 174 47.52 46.74 43.81
#